data_AF-A0A373RZQ1-F1
#
_entry.id   AF-A0A373RZQ1-F1
#
_cell.length_a   1.000
_cell.length_b   1.000
_cell.length_c   1.000
_cell.angle_alpha   90.00
_cell.angle_beta   90.00
_cell.angle_gamma   90.00
#
_symmetry.space_group_name_H-M   'P 1'
#
loop_
_entity.id
_entity.type
_entity.pdbx_description
1 polymer ?
#
loop_
_entity_poly.entity_id
_entity_poly.type
_entity_poly.pdbx_seq_one_letter_code
_entity_poly.pdbx_strand_id
1 'polypeptide(L)'
;MAKACTFIGNRDLSLNEQWALRPRLQQAILNYLNAGGYFFACGGSYGFDLVAAEEVLNFKQYYPYIQMILLLPYPHYTSRWTMEDQQRLQQVMQYSIYRYSYSAYRKGI
;
A
#
# COMPACT_ATOMS: atom_id res chain seq x y z
N MET A 1 5.71 17.41 -14.08
CA MET A 1 5.40 15.97 -13.91
C MET A 1 5.03 15.72 -12.47
N ALA A 2 3.93 15.00 -12.20
CA ALA A 2 3.65 14.51 -10.86
C ALA A 2 4.66 13.40 -10.51
N LYS A 3 5.20 13.43 -9.29
CA LYS A 3 6.06 12.36 -8.76
C LYS A 3 5.25 11.61 -7.72
N ALA A 4 5.44 10.29 -7.63
CA ALA A 4 4.87 9.46 -6.58
C ALA A 4 5.98 8.80 -5.76
N CYS A 5 5.78 8.70 -4.45
CA CYS A 5 6.59 7.85 -3.59
C CYS A 5 6.02 6.42 -3.68
N THR A 6 6.82 5.46 -4.15
CA THR A 6 6.39 4.06 -4.29
C THR A 6 6.98 3.22 -3.17
N PHE A 7 6.13 2.55 -2.42
CA PHE A 7 6.50 1.59 -1.38
C PHE A 7 6.49 0.18 -1.96
N ILE A 8 7.60 -0.54 -1.74
CA ILE A 8 7.77 -1.95 -2.08
C ILE A 8 8.55 -2.65 -0.96
N GLY A 9 8.21 -3.89 -0.65
CA GLY A 9 8.98 -4.65 0.35
C GLY A 9 8.55 -6.09 0.51
N ASN A 10 9.07 -6.72 1.57
CA ASN A 10 8.90 -8.14 1.83
C ASN A 10 7.44 -8.49 2.18
N ARG A 11 7.02 -9.67 1.74
CA ARG A 11 5.68 -10.22 2.04
C ARG A 11 5.65 -10.99 3.36
N ASP A 12 6.71 -11.77 3.59
CA ASP A 12 6.79 -12.68 4.74
C ASP A 12 7.37 -11.92 5.92
N LEU A 13 6.50 -11.19 6.61
CA LEU A 13 6.82 -10.39 7.81
C LEU A 13 5.97 -10.87 8.97
N SER A 14 6.62 -11.21 10.08
CA SER A 14 5.94 -11.45 11.36
C SER A 14 5.20 -10.19 11.82
N LEU A 15 4.22 -10.35 12.71
CA LEU A 15 3.50 -9.21 13.29
C LEU A 15 4.46 -8.21 13.95
N ASN A 16 5.46 -8.70 14.69
CA ASN A 16 6.46 -7.85 15.35
C ASN A 16 7.27 -7.02 14.33
N GLU A 17 7.65 -7.61 13.20
CA GLU A 17 8.33 -6.88 12.13
C GLU A 17 7.41 -5.83 11.50
N GLN A 18 6.15 -6.18 11.23
CA GLN A 18 5.16 -5.22 10.71
C GLN A 18 4.98 -4.02 11.67
N TRP A 19 4.86 -4.27 12.97
CA TRP A 19 4.78 -3.22 13.99
C TRP A 19 6.05 -2.35 14.03
N ALA A 20 7.22 -2.97 13.96
CA ALA A 20 8.50 -2.25 13.99
C ALA A 20 8.74 -1.38 12.75
N LEU A 21 8.08 -1.67 11.62
CA LEU A 21 8.17 -0.88 10.40
C LEU A 21 7.39 0.45 10.49
N ARG A 22 6.30 0.50 11.26
CA ARG A 22 5.38 1.67 11.27
C ARG A 22 6.09 2.99 11.57
N PRO A 23 6.93 3.15 12.62
CA PRO A 23 7.61 4.43 12.87
C PRO A 23 8.52 4.87 11.72
N ARG A 24 9.17 3.92 11.03
CA ARG A 24 10.04 4.21 9.89
C ARG A 24 9.23 4.63 8.66
N LEU A 25 8.09 3.99 8.41
CA LEU A 25 7.15 4.37 7.36
C LEU A 25 6.58 5.77 7.61
N GLN A 26 6.15 6.06 8.84
CA GLN A 26 5.64 7.38 9.23
C GLN A 26 6.67 8.48 8.99
N GLN A 27 7.94 8.25 9.37
CA GLN A 27 9.02 9.19 9.11
C GLN A 27 9.26 9.38 7.60
N ALA A 28 9.24 8.30 6.81
CA ALA A 28 9.41 8.37 5.36
C ALA A 28 8.28 9.14 4.67
N ILE A 29 7.03 8.91 5.10
CA ILE A 29 5.85 9.63 4.64
C ILE A 29 6.01 11.12 4.94
N LEU A 30 6.31 11.48 6.20
CA LEU A 30 6.48 12.87 6.62
C LEU A 30 7.60 13.57 5.83
N ASN A 31 8.74 12.90 5.64
CA ASN A 31 9.85 13.45 4.85
C ASN A 31 9.43 13.75 3.40
N TYR A 32 8.66 12.85 2.79
CA TYR A 32 8.17 13.04 1.43
C TYR A 32 7.13 14.17 1.34
N LEU A 33 6.22 14.28 2.32
CA LEU A 33 5.27 15.38 2.42
C LEU A 33 5.99 16.73 2.57
N ASN A 34 7.00 16.81 3.44
CA ASN A 34 7.81 18.01 3.65
C ASN A 34 8.58 18.43 2.38
N ALA A 35 8.88 17.49 1.49
CA ALA A 35 9.47 17.77 0.18
C ALA A 35 8.42 18.19 -0.89
N GLY A 36 7.17 18.43 -0.50
CA GLY A 36 6.07 18.81 -1.39
C GLY A 36 5.41 17.63 -2.11
N GLY A 37 5.73 16.39 -1.72
CA GLY A 37 5.11 15.18 -2.25
C GLY A 37 3.70 14.97 -1.71
N TYR A 38 2.84 14.30 -2.49
CA TYR A 38 1.46 14.00 -2.06
C TYR A 38 0.84 12.76 -2.73
N PHE A 39 1.50 12.18 -3.74
CA PHE A 39 1.08 10.90 -4.33
C PHE A 39 1.92 9.76 -3.74
N PHE A 40 1.24 8.72 -3.27
CA PHE A 40 1.83 7.48 -2.78
C PHE A 40 1.31 6.31 -3.59
N ALA A 41 2.15 5.29 -3.78
CA ALA A 41 1.76 4.07 -4.49
C ALA A 41 2.36 2.81 -3.87
N CYS A 42 1.67 1.68 -4.01
CA CYS A 42 2.26 0.35 -3.80
C CYS A 42 1.57 -0.70 -4.69
N GLY A 43 2.12 -1.92 -4.72
CA GLY A 43 1.54 -3.04 -5.47
C GLY A 43 0.37 -3.72 -4.77
N GLY A 44 0.07 -3.31 -3.53
CA GLY A 44 -1.01 -3.85 -2.72
C GLY A 44 -0.79 -5.32 -2.37
N SER A 45 0.44 -5.76 -2.14
CA SER A 45 0.72 -7.10 -1.59
C SER A 45 0.47 -7.16 -0.07
N TYR A 46 0.34 -8.37 0.49
CA TYR A 46 0.44 -8.57 1.93
C TYR A 46 1.87 -8.33 2.43
N GLY A 47 2.01 -8.17 3.75
CA GLY A 47 3.26 -7.75 4.37
C GLY A 47 3.48 -6.25 4.21
N PHE A 48 4.66 -5.86 3.72
CA PHE A 48 5.13 -4.48 3.72
C PHE A 48 4.18 -3.51 2.99
N ASP A 49 3.74 -3.85 1.78
CA ASP A 49 2.89 -2.99 0.94
C ASP A 49 1.58 -2.61 1.66
N LEU A 50 0.96 -3.57 2.35
CA LEU A 50 -0.25 -3.39 3.13
C LEU A 50 -0.02 -2.47 4.33
N VAL A 51 1.06 -2.69 5.10
CA VAL A 51 1.43 -1.83 6.23
C VAL A 51 1.74 -0.40 5.77
N ALA A 52 2.44 -0.24 4.65
CA ALA A 52 2.75 1.08 4.09
C ALA A 52 1.48 1.83 3.65
N ALA A 53 0.55 1.13 2.99
CA ALA A 53 -0.71 1.74 2.57
C ALA A 53 -1.59 2.15 3.75
N GLU A 54 -1.64 1.34 4.81
CA GLU A 54 -2.32 1.68 6.08
C GLU A 54 -1.74 2.95 6.69
N GLU A 55 -0.41 3.08 6.77
CA GLU A 55 0.23 4.29 7.33
C GLU A 55 -0.04 5.53 6.48
N VAL A 56 -0.07 5.41 5.15
CA VAL A 56 -0.50 6.52 4.27
C VAL A 56 -1.94 6.93 4.59
N LEU A 57 -2.86 5.98 4.76
CA LEU A 57 -4.26 6.31 5.09
C LEU A 57 -4.42 6.89 6.50
N ASN A 58 -3.60 6.49 7.47
CA ASN A 58 -3.53 7.14 8.78
C ASN A 58 -3.14 8.61 8.62
N PHE A 59 -2.13 8.92 7.79
CA PHE A 59 -1.74 10.30 7.48
C PHE A 59 -2.83 11.05 6.72
N LYS A 60 -3.62 10.39 5.87
CA LYS A 60 -4.69 11.03 5.10
C LYS A 60 -5.75 11.69 5.99
N GLN A 61 -5.93 11.21 7.23
CA GLN A 61 -6.82 11.84 8.21
C GLN A 61 -6.37 13.27 8.58
N TYR A 62 -5.05 13.50 8.61
CA TYR A 62 -4.44 14.79 8.93
C TYR A 62 -4.05 15.60 7.67
N TYR A 63 -3.84 14.91 6.56
CA TYR A 63 -3.47 15.48 5.26
C TYR A 63 -4.44 15.01 4.18
N PRO A 64 -5.70 15.50 4.14
CA PRO A 64 -6.74 14.96 3.25
C PRO A 64 -6.40 14.98 1.76
N TYR A 65 -5.49 15.89 1.36
CA TYR A 65 -5.04 16.08 -0.02
C TYR A 65 -4.16 14.93 -0.56
N ILE A 66 -3.55 14.13 0.31
CA ILE A 66 -2.68 13.03 -0.14
C ILE A 66 -3.49 11.95 -0.84
N GLN A 67 -2.88 11.28 -1.81
CA GLN A 67 -3.52 10.25 -2.61
C GLN A 67 -2.76 8.93 -2.49
N MET A 68 -3.49 7.86 -2.20
CA MET A 68 -2.96 6.49 -2.21
C MET A 68 -3.40 5.79 -3.50
N ILE A 69 -2.43 5.23 -4.23
CA ILE A 69 -2.64 4.52 -5.49
C ILE A 69 -2.23 3.06 -5.33
N LEU A 70 -3.16 2.14 -5.58
CA LEU A 70 -2.90 0.70 -5.59
C LEU A 70 -2.81 0.19 -7.02
N LEU A 71 -1.63 -0.31 -7.39
CA LEU A 71 -1.37 -0.96 -8.67
C LEU A 71 -1.50 -2.48 -8.48
N LEU A 72 -2.74 -2.97 -8.57
CA LEU A 72 -3.09 -4.34 -8.24
C LEU A 72 -2.79 -5.31 -9.40
N PRO A 73 -2.40 -6.57 -9.13
CA PRO A 73 -2.11 -7.52 -10.19
C PRO A 73 -3.33 -7.88 -11.05
N TYR A 74 -4.38 -8.43 -10.44
CA TYR A 74 -5.64 -8.89 -11.07
C TYR A 74 -6.72 -9.12 -9.99
N PRO A 75 -8.03 -9.20 -10.30
CA PRO A 75 -9.11 -9.21 -9.28
C PRO A 75 -9.08 -10.31 -8.19
N HIS A 76 -8.34 -11.40 -8.37
CA HIS A 76 -8.34 -12.57 -7.45
C HIS A 76 -6.95 -12.93 -6.91
N TYR A 77 -6.00 -11.99 -6.97
CA TYR A 77 -4.62 -12.22 -6.55
C TYR A 77 -4.45 -12.47 -5.04
N THR A 78 -5.46 -12.13 -4.24
CA THR A 78 -5.51 -12.34 -2.79
C THR A 78 -6.17 -13.66 -2.36
N SER A 79 -6.57 -14.52 -3.30
CA SER A 79 -7.32 -15.76 -3.01
C SER A 79 -6.63 -16.73 -2.04
N ARG A 80 -5.32 -16.61 -1.86
CA ARG A 80 -4.52 -17.44 -0.94
C ARG A 80 -4.13 -16.73 0.36
N TRP A 81 -4.56 -15.49 0.55
CA TRP A 81 -4.25 -14.72 1.74
C TRP A 81 -5.13 -15.11 2.90
N THR A 82 -4.70 -14.77 4.11
CA THR A 82 -5.55 -14.85 5.31
C THR A 82 -6.78 -13.96 5.13
N MET A 83 -7.88 -14.28 5.82
CA MET A 83 -9.08 -13.43 5.82
C MET A 83 -8.77 -12.04 6.38
N GLU A 84 -7.87 -11.95 7.37
CA GLU A 84 -7.42 -10.69 7.97
C GLU A 84 -6.75 -9.78 6.93
N ASP A 85 -5.76 -10.27 6.19
CA ASP A 85 -5.08 -9.45 5.17
C ASP A 85 -6.01 -9.06 4.01
N GLN A 86 -6.98 -9.92 3.66
CA GLN A 86 -8.01 -9.56 2.68
C GLN A 86 -8.88 -8.40 3.18
N GLN A 87 -9.30 -8.43 4.45
CA GLN A 87 -10.08 -7.34 5.06
C GLN A 87 -9.27 -6.05 5.15
N ARG A 88 -8.00 -6.13 5.58
CA ARG A 88 -7.09 -4.98 5.62
C ARG A 88 -6.96 -4.34 4.23
N LEU A 89 -6.78 -5.14 3.18
CA LEU A 89 -6.72 -4.62 1.82
C LEU A 89 -8.04 -3.97 1.39
N GLN A 90 -9.19 -4.57 1.70
CA GLN A 90 -10.49 -3.98 1.37
C GLN A 90 -10.68 -2.60 2.02
N GLN A 91 -10.27 -2.45 3.28
CA GLN A 91 -10.27 -1.16 3.97
C GLN A 91 -9.36 -0.15 3.27
N VAL A 92 -8.15 -0.57 2.89
CA VAL A 92 -7.23 0.31 2.15
C VAL A 92 -7.82 0.72 0.79
N MET A 93 -8.39 -0.23 0.05
CA MET A 93 -9.00 0.02 -1.26
C MET A 93 -10.15 1.03 -1.21
N GLN A 94 -10.93 1.05 -0.13
CA GLN A 94 -12.05 2.00 0.04
C GLN A 94 -11.60 3.46 -0.03
N TYR A 95 -10.38 3.77 0.41
CA TYR A 95 -9.83 5.12 0.47
C TYR A 95 -8.68 5.37 -0.52
N SER A 96 -8.51 4.45 -1.47
CA SER A 96 -7.43 4.50 -2.47
C SER A 96 -7.98 4.51 -3.88
N ILE A 97 -7.24 5.13 -4.79
CA ILE A 97 -7.43 4.91 -6.22
C ILE A 97 -6.77 3.56 -6.54
N TYR A 98 -7.49 2.63 -7.18
CA TYR A 98 -6.88 1.36 -7.58
C TYR A 98 -7.09 1.05 -9.06
N ARG A 99 -6.14 0.31 -9.63
CA ARG A 99 -6.19 -0.22 -10.99
C ARG A 99 -5.62 -1.63 -11.00
N TYR A 100 -6.30 -2.54 -11.70
CA TYR A 100 -5.76 -3.84 -12.02
C TYR A 100 -4.88 -3.73 -13.27
N SER A 101 -3.68 -4.31 -13.20
CA SER A 101 -2.74 -4.35 -14.34
C SER A 101 -3.14 -5.41 -15.38
N TYR A 102 -3.81 -6.47 -14.93
CA TYR A 102 -4.27 -7.57 -15.78
C TYR A 102 -5.70 -8.01 -15.40
N SER A 103 -6.43 -8.57 -16.36
CA SER A 103 -7.77 -9.14 -16.11
C SER A 103 -7.73 -10.48 -15.37
N ALA A 104 -6.63 -11.24 -15.49
CA ALA A 104 -6.45 -12.55 -14.88
C ALA A 104 -4.96 -12.89 -14.70
N TYR A 105 -4.68 -13.89 -13.85
CA TYR A 105 -3.34 -14.45 -13.71
C TYR A 105 -2.84 -15.02 -15.04
N ARG A 106 -1.58 -14.70 -15.39
CA ARG A 106 -0.86 -15.33 -16.50
C ARG A 106 0.47 -15.85 -15.94
N LYS A 107 0.68 -17.16 -16.03
CA LYS A 107 2.01 -17.73 -15.76
C LYS A 107 2.93 -17.23 -16.88
N GLY A 108 4.14 -16.79 -16.51
CA GLY A 108 5.12 -16.29 -17.47
C GLY A 108 5.26 -17.24 -18.65
N ILE A 109 5.28 -16.65 -19.86
CA ILE A 109 5.64 -17.33 -21.11
C ILE A 109 7.07 -17.86 -21.01
#